data_AF-A0A562GR00-F1
#
_entry.id   AF-A0A562GR00-F1
#
_cell.length_a   1.000
_cell.length_b   1.000
_cell.length_c   1.000
_cell.angle_alpha   90.00
_cell.angle_beta   90.00
_cell.angle_gamma   90.00
#
_symmetry.space_group_name_H-M   'P 1'
#
loop_
_entity.id
_entity.type
_entity.pdbx_description
1 polymer ?
#
loop_
_entity_poly.entity_id
_entity_poly.type
_entity_poly.pdbx_seq_one_letter_code
_entity_poly.pdbx_strand_id
1 'polypeptide(L)'
;MLIISAIFAFCLSPQFRNIYGLPLQIRIIEGETALFDVNFPLTVTVRHDSESIRVKTPEFLPIMALSRSVSLQPIKLGQSTVEFKLFGIIPFRSVQVDVLPPVRLIPGGHSIGVVLRSQGVIVVGNSPVLTVQGQYTTPAKDAGIVVGDVIISINGIAVQSDAQVAEIIDESGKNNRNIDILLKRTEGQQHVTVSPVLCNDTNRYRIGLFVRDSAAGVGTLSFYEPDSKTYGALGHVITDSDTNQPIDCDQGKIVLATVSGIQHGKRGHPGEKIGIFIEEDQLLGNIRKNTPFGIYGELNTKLVNEKYPESIPVASMSQVQVGPAEMLTVVDDQTIDKFNIEIQKINLQEFPESKGLVIKVTDQRLIEKTGGIVQGMSGSPIIQNGKLVGAVTHVFVHDPTSGYGCFIDWMLMESGIIPKKDRQSARKLFSFSGSIFYL
;
A
#
# COMPACT_ATOMS: atom_id res chain seq x y z
N MET A 1 37.55 -23.75 -37.41
CA MET A 1 36.09 -23.77 -37.59
C MET A 1 35.38 -24.32 -36.36
N LEU A 2 35.61 -25.57 -35.96
CA LEU A 2 34.93 -26.20 -34.80
C LEU A 2 35.04 -25.42 -33.47
N ILE A 3 36.22 -24.90 -33.13
CA ILE A 3 36.43 -24.11 -31.90
C ILE A 3 35.63 -22.80 -31.92
N ILE A 4 35.63 -22.10 -33.05
CA ILE A 4 34.91 -20.84 -33.23
C ILE A 4 33.39 -21.10 -33.13
N SER A 5 32.90 -22.16 -33.74
CA SER A 5 31.50 -22.58 -33.63
C SER A 5 31.11 -22.96 -32.19
N ALA A 6 32.00 -23.63 -31.45
CA ALA A 6 31.75 -23.98 -30.05
C ALA A 6 31.70 -22.75 -29.12
N ILE A 7 32.61 -21.78 -29.31
CA ILE A 7 32.58 -20.51 -28.58
C ILE A 7 31.29 -19.75 -28.89
N PHE A 8 30.92 -19.67 -30.16
CA PHE A 8 29.69 -18.99 -30.59
C PHE A 8 28.44 -19.65 -30.00
N ALA A 9 28.35 -20.99 -30.03
CA ALA A 9 27.28 -21.74 -29.39
C ALA A 9 27.22 -21.51 -27.87
N PHE A 10 28.36 -21.44 -27.19
CA PHE A 10 28.43 -21.13 -25.77
C PHE A 10 27.97 -19.70 -25.45
N CYS A 11 28.38 -18.70 -26.22
CA CYS A 11 27.93 -17.31 -26.06
C CYS A 11 26.42 -17.15 -26.30
N LEU A 12 25.83 -18.00 -27.15
CA LEU A 12 24.39 -18.03 -27.38
C LEU A 12 23.62 -18.82 -26.31
N SER A 13 24.32 -19.57 -25.45
CA SER A 13 23.70 -20.40 -24.43
C SER A 13 22.95 -19.55 -23.38
N PRO A 14 21.77 -20.00 -22.91
CA PRO A 14 21.03 -19.32 -21.84
C PRO A 14 21.88 -19.10 -20.58
N GLN A 15 22.77 -20.04 -20.28
CA GLN A 15 23.64 -20.02 -19.11
C GLN A 15 24.63 -18.84 -19.17
N PHE A 16 25.32 -18.68 -20.31
CA PHE A 16 26.24 -17.57 -20.52
C PHE A 16 25.51 -16.23 -20.46
N ARG A 17 24.37 -16.13 -21.15
CA ARG A 17 23.56 -14.89 -21.18
C ARG A 17 23.03 -14.50 -19.79
N ASN A 18 22.64 -15.48 -18.97
CA ASN A 18 22.16 -15.22 -17.61
C ASN A 18 23.25 -14.61 -16.74
N ILE A 19 24.46 -15.19 -16.73
CA ILE A 19 25.54 -14.70 -15.86
C ILE A 19 26.20 -13.43 -16.43
N TYR A 20 26.41 -13.35 -17.74
CA TYR A 20 26.93 -12.14 -18.38
C TYR A 20 25.96 -10.96 -18.25
N GLY A 21 24.66 -11.24 -18.21
CA GLY A 21 23.61 -10.24 -17.97
C GLY A 21 23.44 -9.81 -16.52
N LEU A 22 24.23 -10.31 -15.57
CA LEU A 22 24.22 -9.84 -14.19
C LEU A 22 24.86 -8.44 -14.10
N PRO A 23 24.32 -7.54 -13.26
CA PRO A 23 24.93 -6.24 -13.03
C PRO A 23 26.32 -6.40 -12.39
N LEU A 24 27.18 -5.38 -12.57
CA LEU A 24 28.53 -5.35 -11.98
C LEU A 24 28.49 -5.30 -10.44
N GLN A 25 27.39 -4.79 -9.89
CA GLN A 25 27.18 -4.60 -8.47
C GLN A 25 25.75 -5.06 -8.13
N ILE A 26 25.63 -5.84 -7.06
CA ILE A 26 24.37 -6.33 -6.49
C ILE A 26 24.32 -5.91 -5.03
N ARG A 27 23.15 -5.51 -4.55
CA ARG A 27 22.88 -5.26 -3.13
C ARG A 27 21.96 -6.35 -2.61
N ILE A 28 22.32 -6.97 -1.49
CA ILE A 28 21.51 -8.00 -0.82
C ILE A 28 21.30 -7.56 0.63
N ILE A 29 20.11 -7.77 1.17
CA ILE A 29 19.83 -7.49 2.57
C ILE A 29 20.32 -8.66 3.43
N GLU A 30 20.91 -8.35 4.58
CA GLU A 30 21.31 -9.37 5.55
C GLU A 30 20.14 -10.31 5.90
N GLY A 31 20.38 -11.63 5.83
CA GLY A 31 19.35 -12.65 6.04
C GLY A 31 18.47 -12.97 4.82
N GLU A 32 18.67 -12.33 3.67
CA GLU A 32 18.03 -12.71 2.40
C GLU A 32 18.95 -13.63 1.57
N THR A 33 18.58 -14.90 1.42
CA THR A 33 19.37 -15.80 0.55
C THR A 33 19.09 -15.46 -0.90
N ALA A 34 20.14 -15.12 -1.66
CA ALA A 34 20.06 -14.97 -3.11
C ALA A 34 20.41 -16.31 -3.77
N LEU A 35 19.54 -16.77 -4.67
CA LEU A 35 19.74 -18.01 -5.42
C LEU A 35 20.29 -17.69 -6.81
N PHE A 36 21.38 -18.35 -7.19
CA PHE A 36 21.96 -18.28 -8.53
C PHE A 36 22.02 -19.67 -9.13
N ASP A 37 21.35 -19.88 -10.25
CA ASP A 37 21.48 -21.12 -11.02
C ASP A 37 22.73 -21.05 -11.88
N VAL A 38 23.72 -21.91 -11.59
CA VAL A 38 24.99 -21.95 -12.31
C VAL A 38 25.28 -23.37 -12.80
N ASN A 39 25.16 -23.56 -14.11
CA ASN A 39 25.33 -24.88 -14.73
C ASN A 39 26.73 -25.04 -15.32
N PHE A 40 27.25 -26.27 -15.31
CA PHE A 40 28.51 -26.59 -15.97
C PHE A 40 28.46 -26.17 -17.45
N PRO A 41 29.52 -25.59 -18.04
CA PRO A 41 30.90 -25.45 -17.53
C PRO A 41 31.14 -24.25 -16.60
N LEU A 42 30.10 -23.53 -16.16
CA LEU A 42 30.23 -22.40 -15.26
C LEU A 42 30.32 -22.86 -13.81
N THR A 43 31.15 -22.18 -13.03
CA THR A 43 31.37 -22.42 -11.59
C THR A 43 31.39 -21.08 -10.86
N VAL A 44 30.98 -21.08 -9.60
CA VAL A 44 31.00 -19.89 -8.73
C VAL A 44 32.09 -20.07 -7.69
N THR A 45 32.92 -19.05 -7.53
CA THR A 45 33.87 -18.94 -6.43
C THR A 45 33.67 -17.58 -5.77
N VAL A 46 33.46 -17.55 -4.47
CA VAL A 46 33.44 -16.28 -3.73
C VAL A 46 34.86 -15.96 -3.31
N ARG A 47 35.36 -14.80 -3.75
CA ARG A 47 36.59 -14.24 -3.20
C ARG A 47 36.22 -13.55 -1.90
N HIS A 48 36.68 -14.16 -0.81
CA HIS A 48 36.48 -13.68 0.54
C HIS A 48 37.44 -12.52 0.82
N ASP A 49 36.99 -11.29 0.56
CA ASP A 49 37.61 -10.10 1.15
C ASP A 49 37.05 -9.84 2.56
N SER A 50 35.85 -10.36 2.85
CA SER A 50 35.22 -10.39 4.17
C SER A 50 34.32 -11.66 4.31
N GLU A 51 34.06 -12.14 5.53
CA GLU A 51 33.15 -13.27 5.79
C GLU A 51 31.65 -12.92 5.58
N SER A 52 31.34 -11.91 4.75
CA SER A 52 29.99 -11.37 4.60
C SER A 52 29.02 -12.30 3.88
N ILE A 53 29.51 -13.24 3.06
CA ILE A 53 28.69 -14.18 2.27
C ILE A 53 29.22 -15.61 2.41
N ARG A 54 28.34 -16.58 2.71
CA ARG A 54 28.63 -18.02 2.49
C ARG A 54 27.98 -18.51 1.20
N VAL A 55 28.73 -19.35 0.51
CA VAL A 55 28.24 -20.15 -0.61
C VAL A 55 27.81 -21.50 -0.08
N LYS A 56 26.56 -21.90 -0.31
CA LYS A 56 26.16 -23.31 -0.15
C LYS A 56 25.98 -23.94 -1.54
N THR A 57 26.61 -25.10 -1.69
CA THR A 57 26.42 -26.02 -2.81
C THR A 57 25.81 -27.31 -2.26
N PRO A 58 24.87 -27.97 -2.97
CA PRO A 58 24.33 -29.25 -2.53
C PRO A 58 25.46 -30.28 -2.36
N GLU A 59 25.53 -30.94 -1.20
CA GLU A 59 26.63 -31.84 -0.81
C GLU A 59 26.64 -33.18 -1.57
N PHE A 60 25.56 -33.56 -2.25
CA PHE A 60 25.45 -34.82 -2.98
C PHE A 60 24.64 -34.70 -4.27
N LEU A 61 25.31 -34.77 -5.42
CA LEU A 61 24.70 -35.09 -6.72
C LEU A 61 25.65 -35.98 -7.53
N PRO A 62 25.14 -36.95 -8.30
CA PRO A 62 25.97 -37.87 -9.09
C PRO A 62 26.83 -37.12 -10.11
N ILE A 63 27.97 -37.72 -10.46
CA ILE A 63 29.04 -37.19 -11.34
C ILE A 63 28.53 -36.70 -12.72
N MET A 64 27.28 -37.00 -13.09
CA MET A 64 26.61 -36.61 -14.34
C MET A 64 25.60 -35.44 -14.23
N ALA A 65 25.47 -34.76 -13.09
CA ALA A 65 24.58 -33.60 -13.00
C ALA A 65 25.20 -32.34 -13.66
N LEU A 66 24.70 -31.98 -14.85
CA LEU A 66 25.10 -30.79 -15.63
C LEU A 66 24.65 -29.45 -15.00
N SER A 67 23.81 -29.48 -13.96
CA SER A 67 23.26 -28.29 -13.28
C SER A 67 23.58 -28.25 -11.78
N ARG A 68 24.11 -27.14 -11.27
CA ARG A 68 24.38 -26.90 -9.84
C ARG A 68 23.77 -25.57 -9.41
N SER A 69 22.69 -25.57 -8.65
CA SER A 69 22.23 -24.32 -8.02
C SER A 69 23.20 -23.93 -6.92
N VAL A 70 23.65 -22.67 -6.94
CA VAL A 70 24.54 -22.09 -5.94
C VAL A 70 23.76 -21.04 -5.17
N SER A 71 23.61 -21.21 -3.86
CA SER A 71 22.95 -20.21 -3.02
C SER A 71 23.99 -19.32 -2.32
N LEU A 72 23.86 -18.01 -2.47
CA LEU A 72 24.61 -17.01 -1.70
C LEU A 72 23.79 -16.63 -0.47
N GLN A 73 24.32 -16.97 0.70
CA GLN A 73 23.75 -16.59 1.99
C GLN A 73 24.53 -15.40 2.54
N PRO A 74 23.97 -14.18 2.58
CA PRO A 74 24.57 -13.06 3.29
C PRO A 74 24.46 -13.30 4.80
N ILE A 75 25.59 -13.22 5.49
CA ILE A 75 25.71 -13.56 6.93
C ILE A 75 26.05 -12.34 7.75
N LYS A 76 26.84 -11.41 7.20
CA LYS A 76 27.25 -10.19 7.88
C LYS A 76 27.29 -9.04 6.89
N LEU A 77 27.11 -7.84 7.40
CA LEU A 77 27.39 -6.60 6.67
C LEU A 77 28.80 -6.61 6.10
N GLY A 78 28.95 -6.10 4.88
CA GLY A 78 30.24 -6.04 4.20
C GLY A 78 30.11 -6.19 2.70
N GLN A 79 31.26 -6.08 2.04
CA GLN A 79 31.38 -6.26 0.60
C GLN A 79 32.11 -7.56 0.30
N SER A 80 31.62 -8.29 -0.68
CA SER A 80 32.25 -9.52 -1.18
C SER A 80 32.23 -9.54 -2.70
N THR A 81 33.27 -10.10 -3.31
CA THR A 81 33.31 -10.27 -4.76
C THR A 81 32.95 -11.71 -5.12
N VAL A 82 31.86 -11.89 -5.87
CA VAL A 82 31.45 -13.17 -6.44
C VAL A 82 32.08 -13.29 -7.82
N GLU A 83 33.01 -14.23 -7.97
CA GLU A 83 33.64 -14.52 -9.26
C GLU A 83 33.01 -15.75 -9.89
N PHE A 84 32.54 -15.59 -11.12
CA PHE A 84 32.10 -16.68 -11.95
C PHE A 84 33.24 -17.08 -12.90
N LYS A 85 33.54 -18.38 -12.94
CA LYS A 85 34.63 -18.96 -13.72
C LYS A 85 34.13 -20.06 -14.66
N LEU A 86 34.72 -20.11 -15.86
CA LEU A 86 34.56 -21.21 -16.81
C LEU A 86 35.55 -22.34 -16.44
N PHE A 87 35.02 -23.55 -16.32
CA PHE A 87 35.73 -24.76 -15.86
C PHE A 87 36.41 -24.63 -14.49
N GLY A 88 36.02 -23.65 -13.66
CA GLY A 88 36.70 -23.35 -12.38
C GLY A 88 37.98 -22.54 -12.50
N ILE A 89 38.45 -22.25 -13.73
CA ILE A 89 39.81 -21.74 -13.96
C ILE A 89 39.77 -20.34 -14.60
N ILE A 90 38.97 -20.16 -15.64
CA ILE A 90 39.01 -18.93 -16.45
C ILE A 90 37.95 -17.96 -15.90
N PRO A 91 38.33 -16.84 -15.25
CA PRO A 91 37.37 -15.85 -14.79
C PRO A 91 36.67 -15.22 -16.00
N PHE A 92 35.35 -15.18 -15.95
CA PHE A 92 34.56 -14.57 -17.03
C PHE A 92 33.67 -13.43 -16.55
N ARG A 93 33.29 -13.41 -15.27
CA ARG A 93 32.49 -12.33 -14.68
C ARG A 93 32.79 -12.20 -13.19
N SER A 94 32.96 -10.97 -12.73
CA SER A 94 33.02 -10.64 -11.30
C SER A 94 31.88 -9.70 -10.96
N VAL A 95 31.22 -9.97 -9.85
CA VAL A 95 30.09 -9.18 -9.35
C VAL A 95 30.41 -8.78 -7.92
N GLN A 96 30.41 -7.47 -7.64
CA GLN A 96 30.47 -6.98 -6.26
C GLN A 96 29.12 -7.16 -5.60
N VAL A 97 29.12 -7.69 -4.39
CA VAL A 97 27.93 -7.89 -3.59
C VAL A 97 28.06 -7.12 -2.29
N ASP A 98 27.20 -6.13 -2.12
CA ASP A 98 27.09 -5.35 -0.89
C ASP A 98 25.98 -5.94 0.00
N VAL A 99 26.33 -6.33 1.21
CA VAL A 99 25.36 -6.75 2.22
C VAL A 99 24.92 -5.53 3.04
N LEU A 100 23.66 -5.14 2.89
CA LEU A 100 23.05 -4.00 3.56
C LEU A 100 22.26 -4.42 4.81
N PRO A 101 22.14 -3.53 5.82
CA PRO A 101 21.29 -3.80 6.97
C PRO A 101 19.81 -3.89 6.56
N PRO A 102 19.01 -4.70 7.26
CA PRO A 102 17.58 -4.76 7.00
C PRO A 102 16.90 -3.45 7.39
N VAL A 103 15.87 -3.07 6.62
CA VAL A 103 14.97 -1.99 7.03
C VAL A 103 14.26 -2.42 8.32
N ARG A 104 14.20 -1.51 9.30
CA ARG A 104 13.54 -1.74 10.58
C ARG A 104 12.46 -0.71 10.80
N LEU A 105 11.31 -1.14 11.31
CA LEU A 105 10.14 -0.30 11.53
C LEU A 105 9.52 -0.63 12.89
N ILE A 106 8.89 0.37 13.51
CA ILE A 106 8.01 0.12 14.66
C ILE A 106 6.64 -0.28 14.11
N PRO A 107 6.11 -1.47 14.46
CA PRO A 107 4.74 -1.83 14.13
C PRO A 107 3.77 -0.86 14.80
N GLY A 108 2.77 -0.37 14.06
CA GLY A 108 1.72 0.48 14.61
C GLY A 108 0.74 -0.33 15.45
N GLY A 109 -0.45 -0.57 14.91
CA GLY A 109 -1.57 -1.23 15.60
C GLY A 109 -2.51 -0.23 16.29
N HIS A 110 -2.08 1.02 16.49
CA HIS A 110 -2.90 2.10 17.04
C HIS A 110 -4.13 2.37 16.17
N SER A 111 -5.27 2.57 16.82
CA SER A 111 -6.47 3.11 16.19
C SER A 111 -6.29 4.60 15.94
N ILE A 112 -6.53 5.03 14.70
CA ILE A 112 -6.39 6.42 14.28
C ILE A 112 -7.67 6.91 13.63
N GLY A 113 -8.03 8.16 13.93
CA GLY A 113 -9.01 8.91 13.16
C GLY A 113 -8.32 9.49 11.94
N VAL A 114 -8.89 9.26 10.77
CA VAL A 114 -8.38 9.77 9.50
C VAL A 114 -9.36 10.82 8.99
N VAL A 115 -8.86 12.01 8.69
CA VAL A 115 -9.64 13.08 8.07
C VAL A 115 -8.90 13.57 6.84
N LEU A 116 -9.50 13.38 5.68
CA LEU A 116 -9.02 13.88 4.39
C LEU A 116 -9.93 14.99 3.89
N ARG A 117 -9.35 16.08 3.40
CA ARG A 117 -10.03 17.10 2.62
C ARG A 117 -9.65 16.97 1.16
N SER A 118 -10.64 16.96 0.29
CA SER A 118 -10.43 16.88 -1.15
C SER A 118 -9.90 18.20 -1.72
N GLN A 119 -9.16 18.11 -2.82
CA GLN A 119 -8.86 19.27 -3.63
C GLN A 119 -10.12 19.72 -4.40
N GLY A 120 -10.91 20.61 -3.79
CA GLY A 120 -12.22 21.02 -4.30
C GLY A 120 -13.36 20.25 -3.63
N VAL A 121 -14.57 20.37 -4.18
CA VAL A 121 -15.80 19.88 -3.57
C VAL A 121 -16.46 18.83 -4.48
N ILE A 122 -16.61 17.60 -3.99
CA ILE A 122 -17.08 16.44 -4.73
C ILE A 122 -18.61 16.44 -4.80
N VAL A 123 -19.17 16.22 -5.99
CA VAL A 123 -20.60 16.02 -6.20
C VAL A 123 -20.96 14.57 -5.87
N VAL A 124 -21.70 14.37 -4.78
CA VAL A 124 -22.10 13.03 -4.29
C VAL A 124 -23.56 12.70 -4.62
N GLY A 125 -24.33 13.68 -5.09
CA GLY A 125 -25.73 13.45 -5.43
C GLY A 125 -26.39 14.66 -6.09
N ASN A 126 -27.60 14.43 -6.58
CA ASN A 126 -28.47 15.47 -7.11
C ASN A 126 -29.72 15.57 -6.25
N SER A 127 -30.22 16.78 -6.05
CA SER A 127 -31.41 17.07 -5.26
C SER A 127 -32.32 18.05 -6.01
N PRO A 128 -33.55 17.68 -6.39
CA PRO A 128 -34.49 18.60 -7.01
C PRO A 128 -34.76 19.81 -6.12
N VAL A 129 -34.76 21.00 -6.72
CA VAL A 129 -35.05 22.27 -6.03
C VAL A 129 -36.51 22.65 -6.27
N LEU A 130 -37.29 22.75 -5.19
CA LEU A 130 -38.65 23.29 -5.24
C LEU A 130 -38.60 24.82 -5.40
N THR A 131 -39.11 25.30 -6.52
CA THR A 131 -39.18 26.73 -6.85
C THR A 131 -40.38 27.41 -6.16
N VAL A 132 -40.36 28.74 -6.07
CA VAL A 132 -41.49 29.55 -5.59
C VAL A 132 -42.78 29.38 -6.40
N GLN A 133 -42.67 28.84 -7.63
CA GLN A 133 -43.79 28.53 -8.51
C GLN A 133 -44.36 27.11 -8.27
N GLY A 134 -43.85 26.38 -7.27
CA GLY A 134 -44.28 25.02 -6.95
C GLY A 134 -43.73 23.94 -7.88
N GLN A 135 -42.77 24.27 -8.76
CA GLN A 135 -42.15 23.31 -9.68
C GLN A 135 -40.82 22.79 -9.13
N TYR A 136 -40.52 21.52 -9.36
CA TYR A 136 -39.21 20.94 -9.09
C TYR A 136 -38.28 21.11 -10.30
N THR A 137 -37.06 21.59 -10.07
CA THR A 137 -36.04 21.79 -11.11
C THR A 137 -34.70 21.20 -10.68
N THR A 138 -33.82 20.89 -11.63
CA THR A 138 -32.48 20.35 -11.35
C THR A 138 -31.38 21.13 -12.10
N PRO A 139 -31.16 22.42 -11.77
CA PRO A 139 -30.31 23.31 -12.60
C PRO A 139 -28.91 22.77 -12.90
N ALA A 140 -28.23 22.19 -11.90
CA ALA A 140 -26.90 21.61 -12.08
C ALA A 140 -26.91 20.36 -12.97
N LYS A 141 -27.89 19.47 -12.76
CA LYS A 141 -28.05 18.25 -13.56
C LYS A 141 -28.36 18.61 -15.02
N ASP A 142 -29.23 19.59 -15.23
CA ASP A 142 -29.64 20.05 -16.56
C ASP A 142 -28.47 20.72 -17.30
N ALA A 143 -27.53 21.31 -16.56
CA ALA A 143 -26.27 21.82 -17.09
C ALA A 143 -25.19 20.73 -17.30
N GLY A 144 -25.50 19.47 -17.01
CA GLY A 144 -24.63 18.32 -17.26
C GLY A 144 -23.65 17.98 -16.14
N ILE A 145 -23.88 18.48 -14.91
CA ILE A 145 -23.10 18.09 -13.72
C ILE A 145 -23.55 16.71 -13.24
N VAL A 146 -22.60 15.82 -12.99
CA VAL A 146 -22.86 14.42 -12.61
C VAL A 146 -22.18 14.04 -11.29
N VAL A 147 -22.66 12.96 -10.67
CA VAL A 147 -22.06 12.40 -9.46
C VAL A 147 -20.62 11.94 -9.79
N GLY A 148 -19.67 12.32 -8.93
CA GLY A 148 -18.24 12.14 -9.15
C GLY A 148 -17.53 13.32 -9.83
N ASP A 149 -18.25 14.38 -10.22
CA ASP A 149 -17.59 15.64 -10.61
C ASP A 149 -16.97 16.31 -9.38
N VAL A 150 -15.79 16.93 -9.53
CA VAL A 150 -15.17 17.74 -8.47
C VAL A 150 -15.22 19.21 -8.85
N ILE A 151 -15.90 20.03 -8.06
CA ILE A 151 -15.97 21.48 -8.21
C ILE A 151 -14.65 22.08 -7.72
N ILE A 152 -13.87 22.64 -8.64
CA ILE A 152 -12.56 23.26 -8.35
C ILE A 152 -12.72 24.74 -8.04
N SER A 153 -13.55 25.44 -8.82
CA SER A 153 -13.81 26.87 -8.61
C SER A 153 -15.20 27.25 -9.09
N ILE A 154 -15.73 28.33 -8.52
CA ILE A 154 -16.97 28.97 -8.95
C ILE A 154 -16.66 30.45 -9.21
N ASN A 155 -16.99 30.95 -10.40
CA ASN A 155 -16.69 32.31 -10.87
C ASN A 155 -15.19 32.66 -10.74
N GLY A 156 -14.30 31.69 -11.00
CA GLY A 156 -12.85 31.84 -10.86
C GLY A 156 -12.32 31.82 -9.43
N ILE A 157 -13.18 31.69 -8.41
CA ILE A 157 -12.78 31.59 -7.00
C ILE A 157 -12.64 30.11 -6.65
N ALA A 158 -11.44 29.68 -6.26
CA ALA A 158 -11.20 28.32 -5.78
C ALA A 158 -12.07 28.01 -4.56
N VAL A 159 -12.74 26.85 -4.58
CA VAL A 159 -13.60 26.41 -3.49
C VAL A 159 -12.99 25.25 -2.72
N GLN A 160 -13.15 25.26 -1.40
CA GLN A 160 -12.58 24.24 -0.51
C GLN A 160 -13.59 23.66 0.49
N SER A 161 -14.80 24.21 0.58
CA SER A 161 -15.85 23.68 1.45
C SER A 161 -17.22 23.74 0.81
N ASP A 162 -18.09 22.84 1.26
CA ASP A 162 -19.50 22.81 0.89
C ASP A 162 -20.23 24.12 1.27
N ALA A 163 -19.87 24.70 2.42
CA ALA A 163 -20.38 25.98 2.89
C ALA A 163 -20.00 27.13 1.93
N GLN A 164 -18.75 27.18 1.48
CA GLN A 164 -18.29 28.19 0.53
C GLN A 164 -19.01 28.06 -0.81
N VAL A 165 -19.19 26.82 -1.30
CA VAL A 165 -19.99 26.55 -2.50
C VAL A 165 -21.41 27.07 -2.35
N ALA A 166 -22.08 26.76 -1.23
CA ALA A 166 -23.44 27.19 -0.97
C ALA A 166 -23.57 28.72 -0.86
N GLU A 167 -22.58 29.40 -0.27
CA GLU A 167 -22.54 30.85 -0.14
C GLU A 167 -22.39 31.55 -1.49
N ILE A 168 -21.41 31.14 -2.31
CA ILE A 168 -21.17 31.73 -3.64
C ILE A 168 -22.40 31.57 -4.55
N ILE A 169 -23.05 30.40 -4.51
CA ILE A 169 -24.28 30.14 -5.28
C ILE A 169 -25.41 31.05 -4.84
N ASP A 170 -25.61 31.18 -3.52
CA ASP A 170 -26.70 31.99 -2.95
C ASP A 170 -26.50 33.48 -3.27
N GLU A 171 -25.28 33.99 -3.12
CA GLU A 171 -24.93 35.36 -3.47
C GLU A 171 -25.08 35.65 -4.97
N SER A 172 -24.65 34.73 -5.83
CA SER A 172 -24.77 34.90 -7.28
C SER A 172 -26.24 34.95 -7.71
N GLY A 173 -27.08 34.07 -7.13
CA GLY A 173 -28.51 34.06 -7.37
C GLY A 173 -29.22 35.33 -6.89
N LYS A 174 -28.88 35.85 -5.70
CA LYS A 174 -29.40 37.14 -5.20
C LYS A 174 -29.10 38.32 -6.13
N ASN A 175 -27.97 38.24 -6.85
CA ASN A 175 -27.55 39.25 -7.82
C ASN A 175 -28.04 38.96 -9.25
N ASN A 176 -28.91 37.97 -9.46
CA ASN A 176 -29.40 37.51 -10.77
C ASN A 176 -28.27 37.17 -11.76
N ARG A 177 -27.19 36.56 -11.27
CA ARG A 177 -26.05 36.13 -12.08
C ARG A 177 -26.02 34.63 -12.25
N ASN A 178 -25.72 34.18 -13.46
CA ASN A 178 -25.30 32.81 -13.70
C ASN A 178 -23.94 32.58 -13.03
N ILE A 179 -23.70 31.34 -12.64
CA ILE A 179 -22.41 30.90 -12.10
C ILE A 179 -21.65 30.11 -13.15
N ASP A 180 -20.35 30.38 -13.26
CA ASP A 180 -19.41 29.58 -14.03
C ASP A 180 -18.69 28.63 -13.09
N ILE A 181 -18.78 27.32 -13.34
CA ILE A 181 -18.23 26.28 -12.48
C ILE A 181 -17.12 25.55 -13.24
N LEU A 182 -15.90 25.56 -12.70
CA LEU A 182 -14.82 24.71 -13.17
C LEU A 182 -14.92 23.33 -12.49
N LEU A 183 -15.20 22.31 -13.28
CA LEU A 183 -15.29 20.92 -12.85
C LEU A 183 -14.02 20.17 -13.25
N LYS A 184 -13.60 19.21 -12.41
CA LYS A 184 -12.60 18.19 -12.74
C LYS A 184 -13.28 16.84 -12.89
N ARG A 185 -12.99 16.17 -13.99
CA ARG A 185 -13.41 14.81 -14.37
C ARG A 185 -12.18 13.97 -14.71
N THR A 186 -12.37 12.68 -14.92
CA THR A 186 -11.30 11.77 -15.41
C THR A 186 -10.70 12.25 -16.74
N GLU A 187 -11.52 12.87 -17.60
CA GLU A 187 -11.11 13.35 -18.93
C GLU A 187 -10.41 14.72 -18.93
N GLY A 188 -10.39 15.42 -17.79
CA GLY A 188 -9.78 16.73 -17.65
C GLY A 188 -10.67 17.74 -16.91
N GLN A 189 -10.41 19.02 -17.14
CA GLN A 189 -11.18 20.11 -16.56
C GLN A 189 -12.14 20.72 -17.58
N GLN A 190 -13.35 21.08 -17.14
CA GLN A 190 -14.38 21.66 -17.99
C GLN A 190 -15.17 22.74 -17.25
N HIS A 191 -15.50 23.83 -17.95
CA HIS A 191 -16.40 24.86 -17.45
C HIS A 191 -17.87 24.52 -17.76
N VAL A 192 -18.75 24.79 -16.80
CA VAL A 192 -20.20 24.66 -16.93
C VAL A 192 -20.88 25.90 -16.36
N THR A 193 -21.81 26.49 -17.12
CA THR A 193 -22.61 27.62 -16.65
C THR A 193 -23.95 27.13 -16.10
N VAL A 194 -24.30 27.56 -14.90
CA VAL A 194 -25.56 27.19 -14.22
C VAL A 194 -26.30 28.45 -13.77
N SER A 195 -27.63 28.44 -13.87
CA SER A 195 -28.47 29.50 -13.31
C SER A 195 -29.01 29.06 -11.95
N PRO A 196 -28.65 29.71 -10.83
CA PRO A 196 -29.22 29.43 -9.52
C PRO A 196 -30.72 29.72 -9.47
N VAL A 197 -31.47 28.90 -8.73
CA VAL A 197 -32.92 29.05 -8.58
C VAL A 197 -33.28 29.21 -7.11
N LEU A 198 -34.20 30.14 -6.80
CA LEU A 198 -34.67 30.38 -5.44
C LEU A 198 -35.48 29.17 -4.93
N CYS A 199 -34.96 28.53 -3.88
CA CYS A 199 -35.60 27.40 -3.23
C CYS A 199 -36.67 27.85 -2.23
N ASN A 200 -37.90 27.40 -2.42
CA ASN A 200 -39.04 27.75 -1.56
C ASN A 200 -38.85 27.28 -0.11
N ASP A 201 -38.28 26.10 0.10
CA ASP A 201 -38.16 25.50 1.44
C ASP A 201 -37.12 26.21 2.31
N THR A 202 -36.10 26.82 1.70
CA THR A 202 -34.95 27.37 2.43
C THR A 202 -34.70 28.85 2.19
N ASN A 203 -35.47 29.47 1.29
CA ASN A 203 -35.35 30.86 0.89
C ASN A 203 -33.92 31.27 0.48
N ARG A 204 -33.19 30.33 -0.14
CA ARG A 204 -31.82 30.52 -0.66
C ARG A 204 -31.77 30.08 -2.11
N TYR A 205 -30.89 30.68 -2.90
CA TYR A 205 -30.65 30.22 -4.26
C TYR A 205 -29.82 28.93 -4.24
N ARG A 206 -30.22 27.97 -5.07
CA ARG A 206 -29.64 26.62 -5.14
C ARG A 206 -29.55 26.15 -6.59
N ILE A 207 -28.68 25.18 -6.83
CA ILE A 207 -28.54 24.49 -8.12
C ILE A 207 -28.88 23.00 -8.06
N GLY A 208 -29.22 22.48 -6.87
CA GLY A 208 -29.71 21.11 -6.70
C GLY A 208 -28.65 20.02 -6.63
N LEU A 209 -27.55 20.27 -5.91
CA LEU A 209 -26.47 19.29 -5.69
C LEU A 209 -26.38 18.89 -4.22
N PHE A 210 -26.02 17.63 -3.98
CA PHE A 210 -25.39 17.20 -2.73
C PHE A 210 -23.89 17.14 -2.97
N VAL A 211 -23.15 17.80 -2.09
CA VAL A 211 -21.70 17.92 -2.21
C VAL A 211 -21.01 17.58 -0.90
N ARG A 212 -19.74 17.18 -0.99
CA ARG A 212 -18.85 16.93 0.16
C ARG A 212 -17.45 17.45 -0.13
N ASP A 213 -16.77 17.93 0.90
CA ASP A 213 -15.41 18.47 0.86
C ASP A 213 -14.40 17.59 1.62
N SER A 214 -14.88 16.55 2.30
CA SER A 214 -14.07 15.75 3.19
C SER A 214 -14.58 14.32 3.34
N ALA A 215 -13.67 13.43 3.73
CA ALA A 215 -13.97 12.09 4.22
C ALA A 215 -13.28 11.85 5.56
N ALA A 216 -14.01 11.23 6.46
CA ALA A 216 -13.51 10.85 7.77
C ALA A 216 -13.84 9.39 8.07
N GLY A 217 -12.96 8.74 8.83
CA GLY A 217 -13.17 7.36 9.24
C GLY A 217 -12.14 6.90 10.27
N VAL A 218 -12.35 5.68 10.78
CA VAL A 218 -11.42 5.02 11.69
C VAL A 218 -10.53 4.08 10.89
N GLY A 219 -9.24 4.11 11.21
CA GLY A 219 -8.22 3.27 10.59
C GLY A 219 -7.25 2.70 11.61
N THR A 220 -6.30 1.92 11.14
CA THR A 220 -5.18 1.44 11.96
C THR A 220 -3.85 1.90 11.35
N LEU A 221 -2.96 2.40 12.21
CA LEU A 221 -1.58 2.71 11.84
C LEU A 221 -0.82 1.40 11.56
N SER A 222 -0.14 1.29 10.43
CA SER A 222 0.55 0.05 10.05
C SER A 222 2.00 0.02 10.52
N PHE A 223 2.73 1.11 10.29
CA PHE A 223 4.12 1.20 10.74
C PHE A 223 4.53 2.65 10.89
N TYR A 224 5.62 2.84 11.63
CA TYR A 224 6.30 4.11 11.78
C TYR A 224 7.82 3.89 11.74
N GLU A 225 8.51 4.76 11.00
CA GLU A 225 9.97 4.82 10.94
C GLU A 225 10.44 6.01 11.82
N PRO A 226 11.18 5.76 12.91
CA PRO A 226 11.47 6.79 13.91
C PRO A 226 12.38 7.95 13.47
N ASP A 227 13.26 7.73 12.50
CA ASP A 227 14.34 8.66 12.15
C ASP A 227 13.82 9.76 11.20
N SER A 228 13.11 9.35 10.15
CA SER A 228 12.41 10.22 9.19
C SER A 228 11.04 10.68 9.68
N LYS A 229 10.51 10.04 10.72
CA LYS A 229 9.12 10.19 11.21
C LYS A 229 8.04 9.76 10.21
N THR A 230 8.42 9.02 9.17
CA THR A 230 7.50 8.56 8.13
C THR A 230 6.61 7.46 8.67
N TYR A 231 5.32 7.49 8.35
CA TYR A 231 4.39 6.41 8.68
C TYR A 231 3.62 5.91 7.47
N GLY A 232 3.05 4.71 7.60
CA GLY A 232 2.03 4.18 6.71
C GLY A 232 0.82 3.65 7.48
N ALA A 233 -0.39 3.79 6.93
CA ALA A 233 -1.62 3.30 7.53
C ALA A 233 -2.62 2.75 6.48
N LEU A 234 -3.65 2.04 6.96
CA LEU A 234 -4.75 1.42 6.20
C LEU A 234 -4.40 0.28 5.23
N GLY A 235 -3.32 0.40 4.47
CA GLY A 235 -2.98 -0.61 3.45
C GLY A 235 -3.83 -0.53 2.17
N HIS A 236 -4.74 0.45 2.05
CA HIS A 236 -5.56 0.70 0.86
C HIS A 236 -5.87 2.19 0.67
N VAL A 237 -6.36 2.54 -0.52
CA VAL A 237 -6.80 3.90 -0.87
C VAL A 237 -8.08 4.29 -0.13
N ILE A 238 -8.18 5.55 0.29
CA ILE A 238 -9.42 6.13 0.78
C ILE A 238 -10.23 6.65 -0.40
N THR A 239 -11.47 6.19 -0.49
CA THR A 239 -12.45 6.61 -1.49
C THR A 239 -13.61 7.33 -0.82
N ASP A 240 -14.29 8.21 -1.57
CA ASP A 240 -15.60 8.71 -1.16
C ASP A 240 -16.63 7.57 -1.24
N SER A 241 -17.47 7.44 -0.21
CA SER A 241 -18.38 6.30 -0.05
C SER A 241 -19.54 6.29 -1.06
N ASP A 242 -19.92 7.45 -1.61
CA ASP A 242 -21.04 7.55 -2.56
C ASP A 242 -20.58 7.38 -4.01
N THR A 243 -19.36 7.85 -4.33
CA THR A 243 -18.80 7.83 -5.68
C THR A 243 -17.81 6.68 -5.92
N ASN A 244 -17.28 6.08 -4.86
CA ASN A 244 -16.13 5.15 -4.88
C ASN A 244 -14.86 5.72 -5.55
N GLN A 245 -14.78 7.03 -5.75
CA GLN A 245 -13.61 7.66 -6.35
C GLN A 245 -12.53 7.91 -5.29
N PRO A 246 -11.24 7.70 -5.62
CA PRO A 246 -10.13 8.10 -4.76
C PRO A 246 -10.20 9.58 -4.43
N ILE A 247 -9.94 9.91 -3.16
CA ILE A 247 -9.88 11.30 -2.72
C ILE A 247 -8.47 11.82 -3.00
N ASP A 248 -8.38 12.84 -3.87
CA ASP A 248 -7.15 13.60 -4.07
C ASP A 248 -6.84 14.37 -2.78
N CYS A 249 -5.83 13.89 -2.06
CA CYS A 249 -5.40 14.45 -0.79
C CYS A 249 -4.65 15.77 -1.01
N ASP A 250 -5.32 16.90 -0.76
CA ASP A 250 -4.68 18.22 -0.66
C ASP A 250 -4.20 18.46 0.78
N GLN A 251 -5.12 18.26 1.73
CA GLN A 251 -4.86 18.39 3.15
C GLN A 251 -5.47 17.21 3.89
N GLY A 252 -4.69 16.57 4.75
CA GLY A 252 -5.20 15.52 5.60
C GLY A 252 -4.50 15.48 6.94
N LYS A 253 -5.23 15.02 7.95
CA LYS A 253 -4.73 14.83 9.29
C LYS A 253 -5.10 13.44 9.80
N ILE A 254 -4.21 12.92 10.63
CA ILE A 254 -4.54 11.80 11.51
C ILE A 254 -4.56 12.29 12.95
N VAL A 255 -5.49 11.74 13.72
CA VAL A 255 -5.65 11.97 15.16
C VAL A 255 -5.74 10.62 15.86
N LEU A 256 -5.54 10.58 17.17
CA LEU A 256 -5.79 9.36 17.93
C LEU A 256 -7.30 9.09 18.01
N ALA A 257 -7.67 7.80 17.94
CA ALA A 257 -9.05 7.39 18.09
C ALA A 257 -9.18 6.34 19.20
N THR A 258 -10.12 6.58 20.11
CA THR A 258 -10.56 5.61 21.12
C THR A 258 -11.64 4.72 20.53
N VAL A 259 -11.50 3.40 20.64
CA VAL A 259 -12.52 2.43 20.27
C VAL A 259 -13.52 2.32 21.41
N SER A 260 -14.70 2.92 21.26
CA SER A 260 -15.78 2.89 22.26
C SER A 260 -16.62 1.62 22.17
N GLY A 261 -16.59 0.94 21.02
CA GLY A 261 -17.28 -0.31 20.80
C GLY A 261 -16.99 -0.92 19.45
N ILE A 262 -17.51 -2.13 19.24
CA ILE A 262 -17.43 -2.84 17.96
C ILE A 262 -18.84 -3.22 17.53
N GLN A 263 -19.23 -2.80 16.33
CA GLN A 263 -20.36 -3.41 15.65
C GLN A 263 -19.92 -4.76 15.10
N HIS A 264 -20.57 -5.81 15.57
CA HIS A 264 -20.18 -7.18 15.27
C HIS A 264 -20.38 -7.54 13.79
N GLY A 265 -19.33 -8.02 13.13
CA GLY A 265 -19.39 -8.50 11.75
C GLY A 265 -20.16 -9.80 11.61
N LYS A 266 -20.89 -9.95 10.50
CA LYS A 266 -21.66 -11.14 10.15
C LYS A 266 -21.52 -11.42 8.66
N ARG A 267 -21.85 -12.65 8.25
CA ARG A 267 -21.84 -13.02 6.83
C ARG A 267 -22.74 -12.05 6.03
N GLY A 268 -22.18 -11.45 4.99
CA GLY A 268 -22.84 -10.45 4.14
C GLY A 268 -22.78 -9.02 4.66
N HIS A 269 -22.43 -8.80 5.92
CA HIS A 269 -22.41 -7.48 6.56
C HIS A 269 -21.14 -7.31 7.38
N PRO A 270 -20.10 -6.66 6.83
CA PRO A 270 -18.90 -6.33 7.59
C PRO A 270 -19.26 -5.59 8.88
N GLY A 271 -18.56 -5.92 9.97
CA GLY A 271 -18.66 -5.14 11.20
C GLY A 271 -17.85 -3.86 11.11
N GLU A 272 -17.87 -3.05 12.16
CA GLU A 272 -17.19 -1.75 12.20
C GLU A 272 -16.66 -1.42 13.60
N LYS A 273 -15.49 -0.79 13.68
CA LYS A 273 -15.01 -0.15 14.91
C LYS A 273 -15.75 1.18 15.11
N ILE A 274 -16.44 1.31 16.25
CA ILE A 274 -17.03 2.57 16.67
C ILE A 274 -15.92 3.35 17.39
N GLY A 275 -15.31 4.29 16.65
CA GLY A 275 -14.24 5.14 17.17
C GLY A 275 -14.74 6.52 17.54
N ILE A 276 -14.20 7.08 18.61
CA ILE A 276 -14.35 8.48 19.01
C ILE A 276 -12.98 9.14 18.83
N PHE A 277 -12.93 10.25 18.10
CA PHE A 277 -11.70 11.01 17.91
C PHE A 277 -11.38 11.75 19.20
N ILE A 278 -10.17 11.52 19.71
CA ILE A 278 -9.68 12.19 20.90
C ILE A 278 -9.22 13.57 20.46
N GLU A 279 -9.90 14.61 20.95
CA GLU A 279 -9.55 16.04 20.83
C GLU A 279 -8.95 16.45 19.47
N GLU A 280 -9.71 17.10 18.59
CA GLU A 280 -9.26 17.49 17.24
C GLU A 280 -7.96 18.33 17.18
N ASP A 281 -7.57 18.92 18.31
CA ASP A 281 -6.35 19.72 18.51
C ASP A 281 -5.10 18.85 18.75
N GLN A 282 -5.25 17.58 19.13
CA GLN A 282 -4.16 16.62 19.29
C GLN A 282 -3.81 15.96 17.95
N LEU A 283 -3.27 16.77 17.05
CA LEU A 283 -2.78 16.35 15.74
C LEU A 283 -1.64 15.31 15.88
N LEU A 284 -1.93 14.06 15.55
CA LEU A 284 -0.95 12.98 15.57
C LEU A 284 0.06 13.10 14.41
N GLY A 285 -0.43 13.50 13.23
CA GLY A 285 0.38 13.66 12.03
C GLY A 285 -0.42 14.19 10.84
N ASN A 286 0.29 14.48 9.76
CA ASN A 286 -0.33 14.89 8.49
C ASN A 286 -0.58 13.68 7.57
N ILE A 287 -1.36 13.87 6.52
CA ILE A 287 -1.47 12.95 5.40
C ILE A 287 -0.99 13.69 4.16
N ARG A 288 0.04 13.16 3.52
CA ARG A 288 0.65 13.73 2.30
C ARG A 288 0.29 12.94 1.05
N LYS A 289 -0.05 11.66 1.20
CA LYS A 289 -0.37 10.76 0.09
C LYS A 289 -1.53 9.88 0.47
N ASN A 290 -2.48 9.75 -0.46
CA ASN A 290 -3.51 8.72 -0.47
C ASN A 290 -3.28 7.84 -1.71
N THR A 291 -2.91 6.58 -1.51
CA THR A 291 -2.47 5.69 -2.59
C THR A 291 -3.23 4.35 -2.54
N PRO A 292 -3.17 3.51 -3.60
CA PRO A 292 -3.73 2.16 -3.57
C PRO A 292 -3.23 1.25 -2.43
N PHE A 293 -2.12 1.57 -1.77
CA PHE A 293 -1.49 0.76 -0.72
C PHE A 293 -1.54 1.39 0.67
N GLY A 294 -2.29 2.47 0.84
CA GLY A 294 -2.44 3.15 2.11
C GLY A 294 -2.26 4.65 2.01
N ILE A 295 -2.35 5.27 3.18
CA ILE A 295 -2.03 6.68 3.40
C ILE A 295 -0.65 6.82 4.03
N TYR A 296 0.05 7.90 3.70
CA TYR A 296 1.39 8.19 4.19
C TYR A 296 1.56 9.65 4.54
N GLY A 297 2.41 9.91 5.52
CA GLY A 297 2.77 11.24 5.97
C GLY A 297 3.83 11.16 7.05
N GLU A 298 3.88 12.20 7.87
CA GLU A 298 4.80 12.32 8.99
C GLU A 298 4.04 12.48 10.30
N LEU A 299 4.55 11.82 11.35
CA LEU A 299 4.06 12.00 12.70
C LEU A 299 4.71 13.22 13.36
N ASN A 300 3.92 13.93 14.16
CA ASN A 300 4.41 15.04 14.97
C ASN A 300 5.05 14.56 16.28
N THR A 301 4.54 13.44 16.80
CA THR A 301 4.98 12.82 18.05
C THR A 301 5.47 11.40 17.82
N LYS A 302 6.35 10.93 18.70
CA LYS A 302 6.76 9.53 18.71
C LYS A 302 5.62 8.70 19.28
N LEU A 303 5.19 7.68 18.54
CA LEU A 303 4.26 6.68 19.04
C LEU A 303 5.03 5.54 19.70
N VAL A 304 4.52 5.10 20.85
CA VAL A 304 5.00 3.92 21.55
C VAL A 304 4.01 2.80 21.31
N ASN A 305 4.52 1.64 20.91
CA ASN A 305 3.77 0.39 20.91
C ASN A 305 4.28 -0.47 22.07
N GLU A 306 3.46 -0.65 23.11
CA GLU A 306 3.87 -1.41 24.30
C GLU A 306 4.18 -2.88 24.00
N LYS A 307 3.58 -3.46 22.95
CA LYS A 307 3.85 -4.83 22.52
C LYS A 307 5.14 -4.95 21.71
N TYR A 308 5.53 -3.89 21.01
CA TYR A 308 6.76 -3.79 20.21
C TYR A 308 7.42 -2.43 20.42
N PRO A 309 8.09 -2.21 21.58
CA PRO A 309 8.69 -0.91 21.90
C PRO A 309 9.90 -0.60 21.01
N GLU A 310 10.54 -1.64 20.47
CA GLU A 310 11.69 -1.55 19.58
C GLU A 310 11.31 -1.82 18.13
N SER A 311 12.06 -1.21 17.20
CA SER A 311 11.91 -1.50 15.78
C SER A 311 12.17 -2.98 15.47
N ILE A 312 11.38 -3.59 14.60
CA ILE A 312 11.58 -4.96 14.11
C ILE A 312 11.98 -4.94 12.63
N PRO A 313 12.75 -5.94 12.17
CA PRO A 313 13.09 -6.05 10.75
C PRO A 313 11.86 -6.28 9.88
N VAL A 314 11.94 -5.79 8.65
CA VAL A 314 10.95 -6.02 7.60
C VAL A 314 11.28 -7.33 6.86
N ALA A 315 10.26 -8.11 6.52
CA ALA A 315 10.40 -9.25 5.62
C ALA A 315 10.10 -8.82 4.18
N SER A 316 10.94 -9.23 3.23
CA SER A 316 10.54 -9.18 1.82
C SER A 316 9.47 -10.21 1.51
N MET A 317 8.75 -10.02 0.41
CA MET A 317 7.74 -10.97 -0.09
C MET A 317 8.23 -12.42 -0.12
N SER A 318 9.49 -12.64 -0.51
CA SER A 318 10.09 -13.99 -0.59
C SER A 318 10.31 -14.66 0.77
N GLN A 319 10.32 -13.89 1.86
CA GLN A 319 10.50 -14.41 3.21
C GLN A 319 9.15 -14.75 3.88
N VAL A 320 8.03 -14.33 3.31
CA VAL A 320 6.69 -14.62 3.83
C VAL A 320 6.32 -16.07 3.54
N GLN A 321 5.72 -16.75 4.50
CA GLN A 321 5.36 -18.17 4.42
C GLN A 321 3.89 -18.39 4.79
N VAL A 322 3.26 -19.40 4.19
CA VAL A 322 1.95 -19.87 4.63
C VAL A 322 2.10 -20.45 6.04
N GLY A 323 1.16 -20.14 6.93
CA GLY A 323 1.15 -20.61 8.31
C GLY A 323 0.91 -19.50 9.34
N PRO A 324 1.29 -19.72 10.61
CA PRO A 324 0.92 -18.83 11.71
C PRO A 324 1.58 -17.45 11.58
N ALA A 325 0.85 -16.43 11.97
CA ALA A 325 1.29 -15.04 12.07
C ALA A 325 0.51 -14.31 13.18
N GLU A 326 0.96 -13.10 13.52
CA GLU A 326 0.33 -12.22 14.49
C GLU A 326 -0.23 -10.99 13.78
N MET A 327 -1.39 -10.51 14.24
CA MET A 327 -1.98 -9.23 13.84
C MET A 327 -2.06 -8.31 15.05
N LEU A 328 -1.67 -7.04 14.88
CA LEU A 328 -1.80 -6.01 15.92
C LEU A 328 -3.00 -5.12 15.64
N THR A 329 -3.91 -4.97 16.59
CA THR A 329 -5.03 -4.03 16.45
C THR A 329 -5.61 -3.65 17.79
N VAL A 330 -6.35 -2.53 17.83
CA VAL A 330 -7.15 -2.11 18.98
C VAL A 330 -8.60 -2.54 18.79
N VAL A 331 -9.16 -3.20 19.80
CA VAL A 331 -10.59 -3.57 19.87
C VAL A 331 -11.28 -3.06 21.13
N ASP A 332 -10.54 -2.37 22.00
CA ASP A 332 -11.04 -1.75 23.22
C ASP A 332 -10.21 -0.53 23.56
N ASP A 333 -10.88 0.60 23.76
CA ASP A 333 -10.28 1.87 24.11
C ASP A 333 -9.08 2.22 23.20
N GLN A 334 -7.86 2.27 23.73
CA GLN A 334 -6.63 2.53 22.98
C GLN A 334 -5.62 1.38 23.10
N THR A 335 -6.01 0.27 23.73
CA THR A 335 -5.08 -0.82 24.05
C THR A 335 -4.79 -1.66 22.81
N ILE A 336 -3.52 -1.67 22.40
CA ILE A 336 -3.05 -2.52 21.30
C ILE A 336 -2.93 -3.94 21.82
N ASP A 337 -3.56 -4.89 21.13
CA ASP A 337 -3.42 -6.30 21.40
C ASP A 337 -2.88 -7.09 20.22
N LYS A 338 -2.33 -8.26 20.56
CA LYS A 338 -1.84 -9.24 19.60
C LYS A 338 -2.87 -10.36 19.43
N PHE A 339 -3.24 -10.61 18.18
CA PHE A 339 -4.18 -11.66 17.82
C PHE A 339 -3.54 -12.63 16.84
N ASN A 340 -3.75 -13.92 17.11
CA ASN A 340 -3.31 -14.99 16.22
C ASN A 340 -4.11 -14.98 14.91
N ILE A 341 -3.37 -15.07 13.81
CA ILE A 341 -3.91 -15.23 12.46
C ILE A 341 -3.10 -16.33 11.73
N GLU A 342 -3.60 -16.75 10.59
CA GLU A 342 -2.93 -17.67 9.68
C GLU A 342 -2.88 -17.04 8.28
N ILE A 343 -1.67 -16.98 7.69
CA ILE A 343 -1.51 -16.66 6.27
C ILE A 343 -1.84 -17.93 5.49
N GLN A 344 -3.00 -17.96 4.84
CA GLN A 344 -3.49 -19.13 4.12
C GLN A 344 -2.99 -19.20 2.68
N LYS A 345 -2.77 -18.02 2.06
CA LYS A 345 -2.29 -17.93 0.68
C LYS A 345 -1.38 -16.73 0.52
N ILE A 346 -0.34 -16.92 -0.29
CA ILE A 346 0.61 -15.88 -0.70
C ILE A 346 0.50 -15.76 -2.21
N ASN A 347 0.11 -14.59 -2.70
CA ASN A 347 0.14 -14.24 -4.11
C ASN A 347 1.39 -13.38 -4.34
N LEU A 348 2.49 -13.99 -4.78
CA LEU A 348 3.69 -13.24 -5.13
C LEU A 348 3.40 -12.34 -6.34
N GLN A 349 3.71 -11.06 -6.20
CA GLN A 349 3.32 -10.02 -7.14
C GLN A 349 4.55 -9.38 -7.78
N GLU A 350 4.60 -9.36 -9.12
CA GLU A 350 5.60 -8.60 -9.86
C GLU A 350 5.26 -7.10 -9.93
N PHE A 351 3.96 -6.78 -9.81
CA PHE A 351 3.43 -5.42 -9.89
C PHE A 351 2.65 -5.07 -8.62
N PRO A 352 2.65 -3.80 -8.18
CA PRO A 352 1.95 -3.38 -6.98
C PRO A 352 0.45 -3.70 -7.03
N GLU A 353 -0.04 -4.49 -6.06
CA GLU A 353 -1.47 -4.81 -5.90
C GLU A 353 -1.80 -5.06 -4.41
N SER A 354 -2.98 -4.62 -3.96
CA SER A 354 -3.34 -4.56 -2.53
C SER A 354 -3.75 -5.91 -1.91
N LYS A 355 -3.84 -6.98 -2.72
CA LYS A 355 -4.30 -8.33 -2.34
C LYS A 355 -3.19 -9.39 -2.43
N GLY A 356 -2.05 -9.10 -1.81
CA GLY A 356 -0.88 -9.98 -1.81
C GLY A 356 -1.01 -11.19 -0.89
N LEU A 357 -1.74 -11.06 0.21
CA LEU A 357 -1.93 -12.12 1.21
C LEU A 357 -3.40 -12.43 1.38
N VAL A 358 -3.73 -13.70 1.60
CA VAL A 358 -5.01 -14.12 2.19
C VAL A 358 -4.73 -14.58 3.61
N ILE A 359 -5.40 -13.95 4.57
CA ILE A 359 -5.26 -14.22 5.99
C ILE A 359 -6.58 -14.70 6.58
N LYS A 360 -6.48 -15.48 7.65
CA LYS A 360 -7.62 -15.91 8.46
C LYS A 360 -7.33 -15.68 9.93
N VAL A 361 -8.28 -15.07 10.63
CA VAL A 361 -8.23 -14.91 12.09
C VAL A 361 -8.46 -16.27 12.74
N THR A 362 -7.55 -16.66 13.62
CA THR A 362 -7.63 -17.90 14.40
C THR A 362 -7.75 -17.62 15.91
N ASP A 363 -7.54 -16.38 16.34
CA ASP A 363 -7.73 -15.96 17.73
C ASP A 363 -9.20 -15.89 18.13
N GLN A 364 -9.59 -16.79 19.02
CA GLN A 364 -10.97 -16.89 19.49
C GLN A 364 -11.45 -15.62 20.21
N ARG A 365 -10.55 -14.91 20.93
CA ARG A 365 -10.91 -13.67 21.64
C ARG A 365 -11.33 -12.58 20.67
N LEU A 366 -10.65 -12.49 19.52
CA LEU A 366 -10.99 -11.52 18.48
C LEU A 366 -12.33 -11.87 17.83
N ILE A 367 -12.51 -13.14 17.46
CA ILE A 367 -13.72 -13.63 16.79
C ILE A 367 -14.95 -13.42 17.68
N GLU A 368 -14.86 -13.72 18.97
CA GLU A 368 -15.98 -13.53 19.91
C GLU A 368 -16.36 -12.07 20.11
N LYS A 369 -15.37 -11.17 20.11
CA LYS A 369 -15.62 -9.74 20.33
C LYS A 369 -16.14 -9.02 19.08
N THR A 370 -15.75 -9.47 17.89
CA THR A 370 -15.88 -8.68 16.66
C THR A 370 -16.54 -9.43 15.49
N GLY A 371 -16.58 -10.75 15.54
CA GLY A 371 -16.97 -11.61 14.42
C GLY A 371 -15.85 -11.88 13.42
N GLY A 372 -14.65 -11.33 13.62
CA GLY A 372 -13.49 -11.50 12.74
C GLY A 372 -12.80 -10.16 12.42
N ILE A 373 -12.50 -9.94 11.15
CA ILE A 373 -11.97 -8.68 10.64
C ILE A 373 -13.15 -7.73 10.43
N VAL A 374 -13.06 -6.52 10.97
CA VAL A 374 -14.09 -5.47 10.83
C VAL A 374 -13.50 -4.21 10.21
N GLN A 375 -14.35 -3.33 9.69
CA GLN A 375 -13.94 -2.01 9.21
C GLN A 375 -13.24 -1.23 10.33
N GLY A 376 -12.18 -0.50 9.98
CA GLY A 376 -11.26 0.14 10.91
C GLY A 376 -10.11 -0.74 11.39
N MET A 377 -10.10 -2.05 11.12
CA MET A 377 -8.89 -2.89 11.25
C MET A 377 -7.96 -2.77 10.06
N SER A 378 -8.40 -2.15 8.95
CA SER A 378 -7.55 -1.84 7.81
C SER A 378 -6.29 -1.11 8.29
N GLY A 379 -5.13 -1.63 7.93
CA GLY A 379 -3.82 -1.17 8.35
C GLY A 379 -3.24 -1.93 9.53
N SER A 380 -3.95 -2.88 10.13
CA SER A 380 -3.42 -3.70 11.24
C SER A 380 -2.13 -4.42 10.81
N PRO A 381 -0.99 -4.19 11.49
CA PRO A 381 0.28 -4.80 11.15
C PRO A 381 0.22 -6.33 11.23
N ILE A 382 0.77 -6.99 10.21
CA ILE A 382 0.92 -8.45 10.14
C ILE A 382 2.40 -8.77 10.41
N ILE A 383 2.65 -9.58 11.43
CA ILE A 383 3.99 -9.97 11.88
C ILE A 383 4.12 -11.48 11.77
N GLN A 384 5.18 -11.95 11.12
CA GLN A 384 5.49 -13.37 11.01
C GLN A 384 6.98 -13.58 11.28
N ASN A 385 7.31 -14.59 12.10
CA ASN A 385 8.70 -14.92 12.45
C ASN A 385 9.49 -13.72 13.01
N GLY A 386 8.82 -12.85 13.78
CA GLY A 386 9.43 -11.64 14.35
C GLY A 386 9.72 -10.52 13.34
N LYS A 387 9.20 -10.63 12.12
CA LYS A 387 9.35 -9.63 11.05
C LYS A 387 8.02 -9.01 10.68
N LEU A 388 8.01 -7.72 10.36
CA LEU A 388 6.83 -7.08 9.76
C LEU A 388 6.73 -7.53 8.30
N VAL A 389 5.60 -8.13 7.92
CA VAL A 389 5.42 -8.70 6.57
C VAL A 389 4.36 -7.94 5.75
N GLY A 390 3.49 -7.19 6.40
CA GLY A 390 2.41 -6.47 5.72
C GLY A 390 1.42 -5.84 6.67
N ALA A 391 0.27 -5.46 6.11
CA ALA A 391 -0.86 -4.93 6.86
C ALA A 391 -2.18 -5.47 6.28
N VAL A 392 -3.19 -5.63 7.14
CA VAL A 392 -4.55 -6.02 6.73
C VAL A 392 -5.17 -4.92 5.88
N THR A 393 -5.94 -5.28 4.84
CA THR A 393 -6.61 -4.30 3.97
C THR A 393 -8.12 -4.43 3.99
N HIS A 394 -8.67 -5.49 3.42
CA HIS A 394 -10.11 -5.67 3.26
C HIS A 394 -10.56 -7.01 3.82
N VAL A 395 -11.73 -7.03 4.46
CA VAL A 395 -12.41 -8.26 4.91
C VAL A 395 -13.15 -8.95 3.77
N PHE A 396 -13.30 -10.27 3.83
CA PHE A 396 -14.18 -11.00 2.92
C PHE A 396 -15.64 -10.84 3.35
N VAL A 397 -16.49 -10.36 2.45
CA VAL A 397 -17.91 -10.12 2.74
C VAL A 397 -18.65 -11.41 3.18
N HIS A 398 -18.27 -12.56 2.63
CA HIS A 398 -18.93 -13.85 2.92
C HIS A 398 -18.30 -14.63 4.08
N ASP A 399 -17.13 -14.23 4.56
CA ASP A 399 -16.42 -14.82 5.69
C ASP A 399 -15.64 -13.73 6.44
N PRO A 400 -16.26 -13.10 7.45
CA PRO A 400 -15.62 -12.04 8.20
C PRO A 400 -14.34 -12.48 8.93
N THR A 401 -14.11 -13.79 9.14
CA THR A 401 -12.87 -14.27 9.75
C THR A 401 -11.68 -14.23 8.80
N SER A 402 -11.93 -14.05 7.49
CA SER A 402 -10.91 -14.03 6.46
C SER A 402 -10.80 -12.65 5.79
N GLY A 403 -9.61 -12.33 5.31
CA GLY A 403 -9.35 -11.03 4.68
C GLY A 403 -8.10 -11.03 3.82
N TYR A 404 -7.81 -9.87 3.25
CA TYR A 404 -6.63 -9.60 2.47
C TYR A 404 -5.58 -8.85 3.27
N GLY A 405 -4.31 -9.08 2.92
CA GLY A 405 -3.18 -8.28 3.38
C GLY A 405 -2.39 -7.70 2.21
N CYS A 406 -1.86 -6.50 2.39
CA CYS A 406 -0.90 -5.86 1.51
C CYS A 406 0.51 -6.14 2.04
N PHE A 407 1.44 -6.44 1.14
CA PHE A 407 2.85 -6.60 1.51
C PHE A 407 3.45 -5.27 1.96
N ILE A 408 4.29 -5.36 2.97
CA ILE A 408 5.04 -4.21 3.49
C ILE A 408 5.96 -3.59 2.43
N ASP A 409 6.48 -4.37 1.48
CA ASP A 409 7.30 -3.89 0.36
C ASP A 409 6.62 -2.77 -0.43
N TRP A 410 5.32 -2.94 -0.75
CA TRP A 410 4.55 -1.94 -1.49
C TRP A 410 4.33 -0.69 -0.67
N MET A 411 4.08 -0.86 0.63
CA MET A 411 3.86 0.27 1.51
C MET A 411 5.13 1.08 1.72
N LEU A 412 6.30 0.44 1.81
CA LEU A 412 7.59 1.11 1.92
C LEU A 412 8.02 1.82 0.65
N MET A 413 7.61 1.28 -0.50
CA MET A 413 7.82 1.91 -1.79
C MET A 413 7.02 3.22 -1.93
N GLU A 414 5.75 3.24 -1.49
CA GLU A 414 4.95 4.46 -1.57
C GLU A 414 5.29 5.49 -0.49
N SER A 415 5.70 5.04 0.69
CA SER A 415 6.18 5.92 1.76
C SER A 415 7.47 6.66 1.38
N GLY A 416 8.27 6.09 0.47
CA GLY A 416 9.55 6.64 0.04
C GLY A 416 10.73 6.21 0.91
N ILE A 417 10.52 5.31 1.88
CA ILE A 417 11.60 4.70 2.68
C ILE A 417 12.49 3.82 1.80
N ILE A 418 11.89 3.13 0.81
CA ILE A 418 12.61 2.34 -0.20
C ILE A 418 12.38 2.96 -1.58
N PRO A 419 13.40 3.03 -2.46
CA PRO A 419 13.24 3.52 -3.83
C PRO A 419 12.19 2.72 -4.63
N LYS A 420 11.48 3.40 -5.54
CA LYS A 420 10.59 2.74 -6.51
C LYS A 420 11.43 1.81 -7.39
N LYS A 421 11.04 0.53 -7.48
CA LYS A 421 11.70 -0.44 -8.36
C LYS A 421 11.42 -0.04 -9.81
N ASP A 422 12.47 0.21 -10.60
CA ASP A 422 12.32 0.42 -12.05
C ASP A 422 11.68 -0.81 -12.70
N ARG A 423 10.81 -0.56 -13.69
CA ARG A 423 9.95 -1.54 -14.38
C ARG A 423 10.68 -2.76 -14.99
N GLN A 424 12.02 -2.81 -15.02
CA GLN A 424 12.80 -3.87 -15.67
C GLN A 424 13.43 -4.89 -14.71
N SER A 425 13.34 -4.69 -13.39
CA SER A 425 14.17 -5.44 -12.43
C SER A 425 13.49 -6.66 -11.81
N ALA A 426 12.16 -6.79 -11.92
CA ALA A 426 11.37 -7.76 -11.16
C ALA A 426 11.70 -9.23 -11.47
N ARG A 427 12.23 -9.53 -12.66
CA ARG A 427 12.49 -10.92 -13.08
C ARG A 427 13.90 -11.44 -12.79
N LYS A 428 14.85 -10.58 -12.38
CA LYS A 428 16.27 -10.94 -12.48
C LYS A 428 17.05 -11.11 -11.17
N LEU A 429 16.47 -10.82 -10.01
CA LEU A 429 17.22 -10.94 -8.75
C LEU A 429 16.59 -11.89 -7.72
N PHE A 430 15.28 -12.18 -7.77
CA PHE A 430 14.63 -12.97 -6.71
C PHE A 430 13.58 -14.00 -7.18
N SER A 431 13.33 -14.17 -8.48
CA SER A 431 12.47 -15.25 -9.02
C SER A 431 13.16 -16.05 -10.13
N PHE A 432 14.11 -16.91 -9.74
CA PHE A 432 14.43 -18.10 -10.52
C PHE A 432 13.82 -19.32 -9.82
N SER A 433 12.50 -19.46 -9.96
CA SER A 433 11.84 -20.75 -9.79
C SER A 433 11.64 -21.32 -11.18
N GLY A 434 12.28 -22.46 -11.46
CA GLY A 434 12.24 -23.11 -12.76
C GLY A 434 10.81 -23.45 -13.16
N SER A 435 10.41 -22.95 -14.33
CA SER A 435 9.28 -23.52 -15.07
C SER A 435 9.67 -24.94 -15.48
N ILE A 436 9.30 -25.92 -14.66
CA ILE A 436 9.27 -27.32 -15.07
C ILE A 436 8.09 -27.44 -16.03
N PHE A 437 8.38 -27.45 -17.33
CA PHE A 437 7.49 -28.06 -18.31
C PHE A 437 7.39 -29.55 -17.99
N TYR A 438 6.26 -29.98 -17.42
CA TYR A 438 5.78 -31.33 -17.68
C TYR A 438 4.84 -31.24 -18.89
N LEU A 439 5.00 -32.21 -19.80
CA LEU A 439 4.14 -32.50 -20.93
C LEU A 439 2.65 -32.48 -20.57
#